data_AF-A0A7S0S3C7-F1
#
_entry.id   AF-A0A7S0S3C7-F1
#
_cell.length_a   1.000
_cell.length_b   1.000
_cell.length_c   1.000
_cell.angle_alpha   90.00
_cell.angle_beta   90.00
_cell.angle_gamma   90.00
#
_symmetry.space_group_name_H-M   'P 1'
#
loop_
_entity.id
_entity.type
_entity.pdbx_description
1 polymer ?
#
loop_
_entity_poly.entity_id
_entity_poly.type
_entity_poly.pdbx_seq_one_letter_code
_entity_poly.pdbx_strand_id
1 'polypeptide(L)'
;GQRHAFLCQYRLGFTAEGRITALDSRLYNKAGNSWDLSASIMDRALLHSDCVYKVPNMRVVGRLCRTNQASNTAFRGFGGPQGLMFAEMMVEQVARAVGKPAQ
;
A
#
# COMPACT_ATOMS: atom_id res chain seq x y z
N GLY A 1 18.55 -11.06 -1.62
CA GLY A 1 17.10 -10.83 -1.56
C GLY A 1 16.56 -10.39 -2.89
N GLN A 2 15.26 -10.12 -2.93
CA GLN A 2 14.55 -9.57 -4.09
C GLN A 2 13.71 -8.36 -3.63
N ARG A 3 12.71 -7.99 -4.43
CA ARG A 3 11.68 -7.02 -4.04
C ARG A 3 10.91 -7.53 -2.81
N HIS A 4 10.61 -6.66 -1.84
CA HIS A 4 9.74 -7.00 -0.72
C HIS A 4 8.33 -7.39 -1.20
N ALA A 5 7.86 -8.55 -0.76
CA ALA A 5 6.44 -8.86 -0.76
C ALA A 5 5.72 -7.96 0.25
N PHE A 6 4.53 -7.49 -0.11
CA PHE A 6 3.70 -6.65 0.74
C PHE A 6 2.33 -7.30 0.98
N LEU A 7 1.80 -7.07 2.18
CA LEU A 7 0.39 -7.27 2.52
C LEU A 7 -0.19 -5.91 2.90
N CYS A 8 -1.36 -5.57 2.38
CA CYS A 8 -2.12 -4.39 2.80
C CYS A 8 -3.46 -4.83 3.38
N GLN A 9 -3.73 -4.42 4.60
CA GLN A 9 -5.05 -4.50 5.21
C GLN A 9 -5.63 -3.10 5.28
N TYR A 10 -6.85 -2.91 4.80
CA TYR A 10 -7.45 -1.59 4.71
C TYR A 10 -8.94 -1.59 5.02
N ARG A 11 -9.44 -0.42 5.42
CA ARG A 11 -10.85 -0.09 5.53
C ARG A 11 -11.07 1.25 4.83
N LEU A 12 -12.07 1.30 3.95
CA LEU A 12 -12.42 2.47 3.16
C LEU A 12 -13.78 3.01 3.60
N GLY A 13 -13.88 4.34 3.62
CA GLY A 13 -15.15 5.06 3.59
C GLY A 13 -15.32 5.72 2.22
N PHE A 14 -16.49 5.55 1.59
CA PHE A 14 -16.80 6.15 0.30
C PHE A 14 -18.29 6.47 0.20
N THR A 15 -18.66 7.40 -0.69
CA THR A 15 -20.06 7.79 -0.95
C THR A 15 -20.74 6.85 -1.96
N ALA A 16 -22.06 6.96 -2.10
CA ALA A 16 -22.80 6.20 -3.12
C ALA A 16 -22.34 6.51 -4.55
N GLU A 17 -21.74 7.68 -4.78
CA GLU A 17 -21.18 8.07 -6.07
C GLU A 17 -19.76 7.51 -6.31
N GLY A 18 -19.17 6.82 -5.33
CA GLY A 18 -17.82 6.24 -5.42
C GLY A 18 -16.70 7.17 -4.96
N ARG A 19 -17.02 8.32 -4.34
CA ARG A 19 -15.98 9.24 -3.85
C ARG A 19 -15.41 8.74 -2.52
N ILE A 20 -14.12 8.46 -2.48
CA ILE A 20 -13.41 8.05 -1.25
C ILE A 20 -13.32 9.23 -0.29
N THR A 21 -13.74 9.03 0.96
CA THR A 21 -13.76 10.05 2.02
C THR A 21 -12.80 9.74 3.17
N ALA A 22 -12.51 8.45 3.39
CA ALA A 22 -11.60 8.01 4.43
C ALA A 22 -10.86 6.71 4.09
N LEU A 23 -9.62 6.58 4.57
CA LEU A 23 -8.81 5.38 4.47
C LEU A 23 -8.07 5.14 5.78
N ASP A 24 -8.22 3.94 6.35
CA ASP A 24 -7.35 3.42 7.42
C ASP A 24 -6.70 2.12 6.94
N SER A 25 -5.38 2.12 6.77
CA SER A 25 -4.64 0.97 6.25
C SER A 25 -3.35 0.66 6.99
N ARG A 26 -2.97 -0.62 6.93
CA ARG A 26 -1.72 -1.16 7.46
C ARG A 26 -0.99 -1.92 6.37
N LEU A 27 0.23 -1.49 6.08
CA LEU A 27 1.13 -2.14 5.13
C LEU A 27 2.18 -2.94 5.91
N TYR A 28 2.38 -4.18 5.48
CA TYR A 28 3.37 -5.09 6.05
C TYR A 28 4.34 -5.50 4.95
N ASN A 29 5.64 -5.26 5.13
CA ASN A 29 6.65 -5.75 4.20
C ASN A 29 7.43 -6.92 4.78
N LYS A 30 7.73 -7.92 3.95
CA LYS A 30 8.59 -9.04 4.36
C LYS A 30 10.05 -8.62 4.22
N ALA A 31 10.66 -8.18 5.33
CA ALA A 31 12.02 -7.63 5.36
C ALA A 31 13.11 -8.69 5.16
N GLY A 32 12.89 -9.90 5.70
CA GLY A 32 13.90 -10.96 5.75
C GLY A 32 14.66 -10.98 7.08
N ASN A 33 15.90 -11.44 7.09
CA ASN A 33 16.66 -11.76 8.31
C ASN A 33 17.47 -10.58 8.89
N SER A 34 17.68 -9.51 8.13
CA SER A 34 18.34 -8.26 8.53
C SER A 34 17.51 -7.04 8.16
N TRP A 35 17.94 -5.87 8.63
CA TRP A 35 17.22 -4.60 8.42
C TRP A 35 17.27 -4.11 6.97
N ASP A 36 18.47 -4.08 6.38
CA ASP A 36 18.77 -3.56 5.04
C ASP A 36 18.04 -2.21 4.78
N LEU A 37 17.49 -2.01 3.57
CA LEU A 37 16.74 -0.82 3.18
C LEU A 37 15.23 -0.94 3.45
N SER A 38 14.81 -1.92 4.28
CA SER A 38 13.40 -2.25 4.47
C SER A 38 12.56 -1.11 5.03
N ALA A 39 13.16 -0.23 5.85
CA ALA A 39 12.47 0.92 6.43
C ALA A 39 12.19 1.99 5.37
N SER A 40 13.22 2.41 4.62
CA SER A 40 13.07 3.40 3.56
C SER A 40 12.17 2.92 2.41
N ILE A 41 12.14 1.61 2.14
CA ILE A 41 11.20 1.00 1.20
C ILE A 41 9.76 1.09 1.71
N MET A 42 9.54 0.88 3.02
CA MET A 42 8.23 1.07 3.63
C MET A 42 7.82 2.55 3.57
N ASP A 43 8.71 3.49 3.91
CA ASP A 43 8.41 4.93 3.85
C ASP A 43 7.97 5.36 2.46
N ARG A 44 8.66 4.91 1.40
CA ARG A 44 8.25 5.21 0.03
C ARG A 44 6.89 4.59 -0.30
N ALA A 45 6.60 3.37 0.17
CA ALA A 45 5.28 2.76 -0.04
C ALA A 45 4.16 3.56 0.64
N LEU A 46 4.39 4.04 1.87
CA LEU A 46 3.43 4.88 2.61
C LEU A 46 3.18 6.20 1.88
N LEU A 47 4.23 6.88 1.43
CA LEU A 47 4.16 8.16 0.72
C LEU A 47 3.54 8.08 -0.70
N HIS A 48 3.27 6.87 -1.20
CA HIS A 48 2.63 6.64 -2.50
C HIS A 48 1.36 5.78 -2.36
N SER A 49 0.83 5.61 -1.14
CA SER A 49 -0.36 4.78 -0.89
C SER A 49 -1.67 5.46 -1.32
N ASP A 50 -1.63 6.73 -1.67
CA ASP A 50 -2.73 7.54 -2.22
C ASP A 50 -2.67 7.67 -3.75
N CYS A 51 -1.53 7.37 -4.39
CA CYS A 51 -1.31 7.50 -5.82
C CYS A 51 -1.64 8.93 -6.31
N VAL A 52 -2.70 9.07 -7.11
CA VAL A 52 -3.22 10.34 -7.64
C VAL A 52 -4.57 10.73 -7.02
N TYR A 53 -5.04 9.98 -6.01
CA TYR A 53 -6.36 10.12 -5.43
C TYR A 53 -6.33 10.94 -4.15
N LYS A 54 -7.14 12.00 -4.10
CA LYS A 54 -7.31 12.80 -2.89
C LYS A 54 -8.19 12.06 -1.88
N VAL A 55 -7.59 11.62 -0.76
CA VAL A 55 -8.30 11.03 0.38
C VAL A 55 -8.27 12.02 1.56
N PRO A 56 -9.39 12.71 1.88
CA PRO A 56 -9.39 13.78 2.89
C PRO A 56 -8.98 13.33 4.29
N ASN A 57 -9.35 12.12 4.68
CA ASN A 57 -9.07 11.56 6.01
C ASN A 57 -8.29 10.26 5.85
N MET A 58 -6.97 10.31 5.98
CA MET A 58 -6.11 9.16 5.68
C MET A 58 -5.17 8.83 6.83
N ARG A 59 -5.13 7.55 7.17
CA ARG A 59 -4.15 6.97 8.09
C ARG A 59 -3.56 5.72 7.44
N VAL A 60 -2.25 5.72 7.26
CA VAL A 60 -1.50 4.56 6.74
C VAL A 60 -0.36 4.24 7.69
N VAL A 61 -0.25 2.99 8.11
CA VAL A 61 0.80 2.54 9.05
C VAL A 61 1.64 1.44 8.42
N GLY A 62 2.96 1.62 8.44
CA GLY A 62 3.92 0.62 7.99
C GLY A 62 4.44 -0.29 9.11
N ARG A 63 4.62 -1.58 8.80
CA ARG A 63 5.27 -2.57 9.67
C ARG A 63 6.27 -3.42 8.89
N LEU A 64 7.47 -3.54 9.44
CA LEU A 64 8.52 -4.39 8.87
C LEU A 64 8.46 -5.77 9.54
N CYS A 65 8.30 -6.82 8.75
CA CYS A 65 8.22 -8.19 9.25
C CYS A 65 9.58 -8.88 9.11
N ARG A 66 10.30 -9.05 10.23
CA ARG A 66 11.49 -9.89 10.30
C ARG A 66 11.10 -11.35 10.11
N THR A 67 11.85 -12.07 9.29
CA THR A 67 11.63 -13.50 9.02
C THR A 67 12.97 -14.23 8.91
N ASN A 68 12.95 -15.57 8.92
CA ASN A 68 14.15 -16.39 8.75
C ASN A 68 14.52 -16.62 7.27
N GLN A 69 14.16 -15.70 6.37
CA GLN A 69 14.53 -15.74 4.96
C GLN A 69 15.62 -14.71 4.63
N ALA A 70 16.30 -14.87 3.49
CA ALA A 70 17.30 -13.90 3.05
C ALA A 70 16.70 -12.48 2.94
N SER A 71 17.42 -11.49 3.48
CA SER A 71 17.00 -10.08 3.43
C SER A 71 16.68 -9.60 2.02
N ASN A 72 15.52 -8.97 1.90
CA ASN A 72 15.12 -8.21 0.72
C ASN A 72 15.77 -6.83 0.75
N THR A 73 15.89 -6.22 -0.43
CA THR A 73 16.60 -4.94 -0.60
C THR A 73 15.93 -4.12 -1.71
N ALA A 74 16.60 -3.05 -2.15
CA ALA A 74 16.18 -2.23 -3.25
C ALA A 74 15.86 -3.07 -4.50
N PHE A 75 14.70 -2.80 -5.09
CA PHE A 75 14.37 -3.16 -6.46
C PHE A 75 13.78 -1.92 -7.13
N ARG A 76 14.00 -1.70 -8.43
CA ARG A 76 13.42 -0.57 -9.19
C ARG A 76 11.96 -0.27 -8.78
N GLY A 77 11.75 0.97 -8.34
CA GLY A 77 10.50 1.45 -7.74
C GLY A 77 10.47 1.44 -6.20
N PHE A 78 11.36 0.75 -5.51
CA PHE A 78 11.68 0.96 -4.09
C PHE A 78 10.46 1.07 -3.13
N GLY A 79 9.46 0.18 -3.24
CA GLY A 79 8.24 0.23 -2.42
C GLY A 79 7.08 1.01 -3.03
N GLY A 80 7.37 1.97 -3.92
CA GLY A 80 6.36 2.76 -4.62
C GLY A 80 5.38 1.92 -5.44
N PRO A 81 5.82 0.98 -6.30
CA PRO A 81 4.91 0.10 -7.03
C PRO A 81 3.95 -0.67 -6.13
N GLN A 82 4.40 -1.09 -4.94
CA GLN A 82 3.54 -1.78 -3.98
C GLN A 82 2.47 -0.83 -3.41
N GLY A 83 2.84 0.39 -3.02
CA GLY A 83 1.88 1.42 -2.56
C GLY A 83 0.84 1.78 -3.63
N LEU A 84 1.32 2.06 -4.86
CA LEU A 84 0.49 2.39 -6.03
C LEU A 84 -0.51 1.26 -6.34
N MET A 85 -0.05 0.01 -6.36
CA MET A 85 -0.93 -1.13 -6.61
C MET A 85 -2.06 -1.23 -5.58
N PHE A 86 -1.80 -0.93 -4.30
CA PHE A 86 -2.85 -0.91 -3.28
C PHE A 86 -3.86 0.20 -3.52
N ALA A 87 -3.43 1.40 -3.90
CA ALA A 87 -4.33 2.50 -4.25
C ALA A 87 -5.25 2.14 -5.41
N GLU A 88 -4.70 1.61 -6.51
CA GLU A 88 -5.47 1.19 -7.69
C GLU A 88 -6.47 0.08 -7.34
N MET A 89 -6.04 -0.91 -6.54
CA MET A 89 -6.95 -1.97 -6.09
C MET A 89 -8.09 -1.41 -5.23
N MET A 90 -7.83 -0.41 -4.38
CA MET A 90 -8.89 0.21 -3.58
C MET A 90 -9.92 0.92 -4.47
N VAL A 91 -9.47 1.62 -5.51
CA VAL A 91 -10.36 2.31 -6.47
C VAL A 91 -11.19 1.30 -7.26
N GLU A 92 -10.58 0.23 -7.76
CA GLU A 92 -11.29 -0.87 -8.43
C GLU A 92 -12.38 -1.47 -7.54
N GLN A 93 -12.09 -1.70 -6.25
CA GLN A 93 -13.08 -2.25 -5.31
C GLN A 93 -14.23 -1.29 -5.04
N VAL A 94 -13.95 0.01 -4.92
CA VAL A 94 -14.99 1.05 -4.76
C VAL A 94 -15.87 1.12 -6.01
N ALA A 95 -15.26 1.16 -7.20
CA ALA A 95 -15.98 1.20 -8.47
C ALA A 95 -16.94 0.01 -8.61
N ARG A 96 -16.47 -1.20 -8.30
CA ARG A 96 -17.32 -2.42 -8.26
C ARG A 96 -18.45 -2.31 -7.25
N ALA A 97 -18.16 -1.81 -6.04
CA ALA A 97 -19.16 -1.68 -4.98
C ALA A 97 -20.29 -0.71 -5.33
N VAL A 98 -20.01 0.33 -6.12
CA VAL A 98 -21.02 1.31 -6.58
C VAL A 98 -21.55 1.03 -7.99
N GLY A 99 -21.13 -0.07 -8.62
CA GLY A 99 -21.58 -0.46 -9.96
C GLY A 99 -21.11 0.48 -11.08
N LYS A 100 -19.94 1.11 -10.93
CA LYS A 100 -19.34 2.01 -11.93
C LYS A 100 -18.10 1.40 -12.57
N PRO A 101 -17.74 1.82 -13.80
CA PRO A 101 -16.44 1.49 -14.38
C PRO A 101 -15.30 2.07 -13.53
N ALA A 102 -14.20 1.33 -13.41
CA ALA A 102 -12.99 1.75 -12.69
C ALA A 102 -12.04 2.60 -13.56
N GLN A 103 -12.61 3.46 -14.41
CA GLN A 103 -11.87 4.32 -15.34
C GLN A 103 -11.67 5.73 -14.75
#